data_AF-A0A814A7D5-F1
#
_entry.id   AF-A0A814A7D5-F1
#
_cell.length_a   1.000
_cell.length_b   1.000
_cell.length_c   1.000
_cell.angle_alpha   90.00
_cell.angle_beta   90.00
_cell.angle_gamma   90.00
#
_symmetry.space_group_name_H-M   'P 1'
#
loop_
_entity.id
_entity.type
_entity.pdbx_description
1 polymer ?
#
loop_
_entity_poly.entity_id
_entity_poly.type
_entity_poly.pdbx_seq_one_letter_code
_entity_poly.pdbx_strand_id
1 'polypeptide(L)'
;MSRMNNQYNSTSVSTSASASDSSLALYFCSQPCMDKFIALDIDDLYRESLLNVESLFIKSLNRCQYNLKREKQQEEAETEAELKLENELKQAKDIELFISQKWKEAEINCQLQLSKLKSKQRKNFNNLIHLIPKINENEYMEIKYIIGILFQMYKRDNCENNKLSSSSSVSLSSLELQIFQLLQLNDIEKICKYPYLIHSYTNKIYKFLKISTLEKLQPYIIPSIIRSIIGKSLTNAFGIWSIDEPDGNKEFFGYSLYPSASFFNHSCNPNLIKIKKGAKIIFKLSKNIKKNEELCINYGNSINDDLEIRQKDLKEWFFDCLCERCVEEMNLKNAQK
;
A
#
# COMPACT_ATOMS: atom_id res chain seq x y z
N MET A 1 19.71 -7.62 15.01
CA MET A 1 20.23 -7.46 13.64
C MET A 1 21.28 -6.36 13.64
N SER A 2 22.40 -6.65 12.98
CA SER A 2 23.63 -5.86 12.89
C SER A 2 23.38 -4.36 12.63
N ARG A 3 23.82 -3.51 13.56
CA ARG A 3 23.99 -2.07 13.32
C ARG A 3 25.24 -1.88 12.46
N MET A 4 25.08 -1.97 11.15
CA MET A 4 26.08 -1.42 10.23
C MET A 4 26.02 0.10 10.33
N ASN A 5 27.00 0.68 11.05
CA ASN A 5 27.35 2.08 11.02
C ASN A 5 27.86 2.44 9.61
N ASN A 6 26.95 2.70 8.68
CA ASN A 6 27.27 3.53 7.53
C ASN A 6 26.94 4.98 7.91
N GLN A 7 27.99 5.78 8.13
CA GLN A 7 27.91 7.23 8.29
C GLN A 7 27.38 7.87 6.98
N TYR A 8 26.08 7.76 6.75
CA TYR A 8 25.39 8.71 5.88
C TYR A 8 25.03 9.92 6.73
N ASN A 9 25.45 11.11 6.29
CA ASN A 9 25.00 12.39 6.83
C ASN A 9 23.48 12.48 6.62
N SER A 10 22.71 11.89 7.54
CA SER A 10 21.26 11.87 7.51
C SER A 10 20.74 13.15 8.14
N THR A 11 19.88 13.85 7.41
CA THR A 11 19.14 15.01 7.92
C THR A 11 17.78 14.54 8.42
N SER A 12 17.24 15.15 9.47
CA SER A 12 15.96 14.70 10.05
C SER A 12 15.00 15.84 10.36
N VAL A 13 13.70 15.53 10.32
CA VAL A 13 12.62 16.40 10.81
C VAL A 13 11.91 15.70 11.96
N SER A 14 11.82 16.35 13.11
CA SER A 14 11.24 15.80 14.34
C SER A 14 10.02 16.59 14.82
N THR A 15 9.23 16.01 15.74
CA THR A 15 8.20 16.75 16.48
C THR A 15 8.83 17.46 17.68
N SER A 16 8.53 18.74 17.90
CA SER A 16 8.84 19.44 19.15
C SER A 16 7.84 19.04 20.24
N ALA A 17 8.11 17.95 20.97
CA ALA A 17 7.42 17.63 22.22
C ALA A 17 8.42 17.15 23.27
N SER A 18 8.20 17.59 24.51
CA SER A 18 9.09 17.54 25.67
C SER A 18 9.78 16.19 25.95
N ALA A 19 11.12 16.19 25.84
CA ALA A 19 12.17 15.58 26.68
C ALA A 19 12.01 14.22 27.41
N SER A 20 11.04 13.35 27.13
CA SER A 20 10.99 12.02 27.79
C SER A 20 10.52 10.84 26.94
N ASP A 21 10.39 10.99 25.62
CA ASP A 21 10.07 9.89 24.70
C ASP A 21 11.10 9.92 23.57
N SER A 22 11.57 8.77 23.09
CA SER A 22 12.50 8.68 21.97
C SER A 22 12.07 9.63 20.85
N SER A 23 12.91 10.60 20.47
CA SER A 23 12.53 11.64 19.52
C SER A 23 12.16 11.01 18.17
N LEU A 24 10.86 10.95 17.86
CA LEU A 24 10.37 10.48 16.58
C LEU A 24 10.81 11.46 15.50
N ALA A 25 11.42 10.94 14.44
CA ALA A 25 11.91 11.76 13.34
C ALA A 25 11.81 11.02 12.00
N LEU A 26 11.56 11.78 10.94
CA LEU A 26 11.73 11.32 9.57
C LEU A 26 13.16 11.59 9.14
N TYR A 27 13.82 10.61 8.54
CA TYR A 27 15.20 10.71 8.07
C TYR A 27 15.25 10.81 6.55
N PHE A 28 16.11 11.71 6.06
CA PHE A 28 16.31 11.99 4.65
C PHE A 28 17.77 11.74 4.26
N CYS A 29 17.98 11.25 3.04
CA CYS A 29 19.33 10.97 2.53
C CYS A 29 20.16 12.24 2.26
N SER A 30 19.53 13.41 2.20
CA SER A 30 20.20 14.69 1.99
C SER A 30 19.29 15.87 2.36
N GLN A 31 19.89 17.04 2.61
CA GLN A 31 19.17 18.29 2.85
C GLN A 31 18.22 18.65 1.69
N PRO A 32 18.61 18.58 0.39
CA PRO A 32 17.68 18.82 -0.71
C PRO A 32 16.46 17.89 -0.74
N CYS A 33 16.61 16.63 -0.32
CA CYS A 33 15.47 15.71 -0.19
C CYS A 33 14.52 16.13 0.93
N MET A 34 15.06 16.61 2.05
CA MET A 34 14.26 17.15 3.16
C MET A 34 13.53 18.43 2.74
N ASP A 35 14.23 19.39 2.12
CA ASP A 35 13.65 20.64 1.64
C ASP A 35 12.52 20.38 0.64
N LYS A 36 12.74 19.43 -0.29
CA LYS A 36 11.71 19.02 -1.25
C LYS A 36 10.51 18.39 -0.55
N PHE A 37 10.72 17.57 0.47
CA PHE A 37 9.63 16.98 1.25
C PHE A 37 8.81 18.06 1.95
N ILE A 38 9.46 18.96 2.69
CA ILE A 38 8.80 20.06 3.41
C ILE A 38 8.03 20.96 2.44
N ALA A 39 8.62 21.31 1.29
CA ALA A 39 7.96 22.14 0.29
C ALA A 39 6.72 21.47 -0.34
N LEU A 40 6.64 20.14 -0.32
CA LEU A 40 5.50 19.39 -0.86
C LEU A 40 4.42 19.10 0.19
N ASP A 41 4.76 19.16 1.47
CA ASP A 41 3.89 18.88 2.61
C ASP A 41 3.09 20.11 3.02
N ILE A 42 1.87 20.22 2.51
CA ILE A 42 0.97 21.32 2.84
C ILE A 42 0.39 21.11 4.24
N ASP A 43 0.31 22.20 5.00
CA ASP A 43 -0.20 22.22 6.37
C ASP A 43 0.50 21.26 7.35
N ASP A 44 1.75 20.86 7.06
CA ASP A 44 2.50 19.85 7.83
C ASP A 44 1.78 18.48 7.95
N LEU A 45 0.76 18.28 7.11
CA LEU A 45 -0.24 17.24 7.31
C LEU A 45 0.33 15.85 7.09
N TYR A 46 1.18 15.68 6.07
CA TYR A 46 1.76 14.39 5.74
C TYR A 46 2.81 13.99 6.78
N ARG A 47 3.72 14.90 7.14
CA ARG A 47 4.73 14.69 8.18
C ARG A 47 4.09 14.29 9.51
N GLU A 48 3.12 15.07 9.98
CA GLU A 48 2.46 14.79 11.26
C GLU A 48 1.70 13.47 11.23
N SER A 49 1.04 13.16 10.10
CA SER A 49 0.36 11.87 9.93
C SER A 49 1.35 10.71 10.03
N LEU A 50 2.48 10.77 9.33
CA LEU A 50 3.51 9.73 9.36
C LEU A 50 4.11 9.53 10.76
N LEU A 51 4.45 10.62 11.46
CA LEU A 51 5.00 10.56 12.82
C LEU A 51 3.98 10.02 13.82
N ASN A 52 2.69 10.32 13.64
CA ASN A 52 1.62 9.78 14.45
C ASN A 52 1.47 8.26 14.26
N VAL A 53 1.54 7.76 13.02
CA VAL A 53 1.54 6.31 12.75
C VAL A 53 2.74 5.63 13.41
N GLU A 54 3.93 6.20 13.27
CA GLU A 54 5.15 5.69 13.91
C GLU A 54 5.01 5.61 15.44
N SER A 55 4.56 6.71 16.06
CA SER A 55 4.34 6.77 17.51
C SER A 55 3.40 5.67 17.99
N LEU A 56 2.30 5.47 17.27
CA LEU A 56 1.29 4.48 17.60
C LEU A 56 1.76 3.05 17.42
N PHE A 57 2.49 2.79 16.33
CA PHE A 57 3.07 1.50 16.07
C PHE A 57 4.03 1.11 17.20
N ILE A 58 4.97 1.98 17.56
CA ILE A 58 5.91 1.76 18.66
C ILE A 58 5.18 1.59 20.01
N LYS A 59 4.20 2.45 20.31
CA LYS A 59 3.39 2.32 21.53
C LYS A 59 2.63 1.00 21.60
N SER A 60 2.16 0.49 20.46
CA SER A 60 1.49 -0.82 20.38
C SER A 60 2.46 -1.96 20.69
N LEU A 61 3.70 -1.89 20.21
CA LEU A 61 4.76 -2.86 20.49
C LEU A 61 5.19 -2.83 21.96
N ASN A 62 5.27 -1.65 22.58
CA ASN A 62 5.69 -1.52 23.97
C ASN A 62 4.65 -2.04 24.98
N ARG A 63 3.35 -1.99 24.65
CA ARG A 63 2.28 -2.57 25.50
C ARG A 63 2.37 -4.08 25.64
N CYS A 64 2.92 -4.71 24.61
CA CYS A 64 3.01 -6.14 24.42
C CYS A 64 4.10 -6.78 25.31
N GLN A 65 5.23 -6.09 25.49
CA GLN A 65 6.40 -6.61 26.23
C GLN A 65 6.14 -6.95 27.71
N TYR A 66 5.04 -6.49 28.31
CA TYR A 66 4.80 -6.64 29.75
C TYR A 66 3.75 -7.70 30.12
N ASN A 67 3.07 -8.37 29.17
CA ASN A 67 2.02 -9.33 29.52
C ASN A 67 1.74 -10.45 28.48
N LEU A 68 2.70 -11.36 28.32
CA LEU A 68 2.66 -12.51 27.39
C LEU A 68 1.35 -13.33 27.40
N LYS A 69 0.71 -13.49 28.56
CA LYS A 69 -0.54 -14.26 28.68
C LYS A 69 -1.71 -13.56 27.97
N ARG A 70 -1.77 -12.23 28.08
CA ARG A 70 -2.80 -11.42 27.43
C ARG A 70 -2.60 -11.36 25.92
N GLU A 71 -1.34 -11.40 25.46
CA GLU A 71 -1.02 -11.46 24.04
C GLU A 71 -1.51 -12.74 23.39
N LYS A 72 -1.21 -13.91 23.99
CA LYS A 72 -1.70 -15.20 23.49
C LYS A 72 -3.22 -15.24 23.36
N GLN A 73 -3.93 -14.75 24.37
CA GLN A 73 -5.39 -14.69 24.34
C GLN A 73 -5.93 -13.78 23.22
N GLN A 74 -5.23 -12.69 22.93
CA GLN A 74 -5.62 -11.77 21.86
C GLN A 74 -5.34 -12.38 20.48
N GLU A 75 -4.19 -13.04 20.30
CA GLU A 75 -3.86 -13.74 19.04
C GLU A 75 -4.82 -14.90 18.76
N GLU A 76 -5.20 -15.67 19.79
CA GLU A 76 -6.21 -16.73 19.68
C GLU A 76 -7.58 -16.16 19.26
N ALA A 77 -8.02 -15.05 19.88
CA ALA A 77 -9.27 -14.40 19.53
C ALA A 77 -9.26 -13.78 18.12
N GLU A 78 -8.14 -13.22 17.68
CA GLU A 78 -7.96 -12.72 16.31
C GLU A 78 -8.03 -13.87 15.30
N THR A 79 -7.35 -14.99 15.58
CA THR A 79 -7.38 -16.19 14.73
C THR A 79 -8.79 -16.77 14.62
N GLU A 80 -9.54 -16.83 15.73
CA GLU A 80 -10.94 -17.29 15.72
C GLU A 80 -11.83 -16.36 14.89
N ALA A 81 -11.64 -15.04 15.00
CA ALA A 81 -12.39 -14.06 14.22
C ALA A 81 -12.09 -14.17 12.72
N GLU A 82 -10.83 -14.40 12.34
CA GLU A 82 -10.40 -14.63 10.96
C GLU A 82 -11.03 -15.92 10.39
N LEU A 83 -10.98 -17.02 11.14
CA LEU A 83 -11.58 -18.29 10.73
C LEU A 83 -13.11 -18.20 10.57
N LYS A 84 -13.78 -17.45 11.46
CA LYS A 84 -15.21 -17.19 11.34
C LYS A 84 -15.54 -16.45 10.05
N LEU A 85 -14.79 -15.37 9.75
CA LEU A 85 -14.95 -14.59 8.52
C LEU A 85 -14.70 -15.43 7.26
N GLU A 86 -13.69 -16.30 7.29
CA GLU A 86 -13.42 -17.23 6.20
C GLU A 86 -14.59 -18.19 5.95
N ASN A 87 -15.17 -18.75 7.02
CA ASN A 87 -16.32 -19.64 6.90
C ASN A 87 -17.55 -18.91 6.36
N GLU A 88 -17.81 -17.67 6.80
CA GLU A 88 -18.88 -16.83 6.27
C GLU A 88 -18.65 -16.50 4.78
N LEU A 89 -17.42 -16.18 4.38
CA LEU A 89 -17.06 -15.91 2.98
C LEU A 89 -17.31 -17.13 2.08
N LYS A 90 -16.92 -18.33 2.53
CA LYS A 90 -17.15 -19.59 1.78
C LYS A 90 -18.64 -19.90 1.57
N GLN A 91 -19.50 -19.41 2.45
CA GLN A 91 -20.96 -19.59 2.39
C GLN A 91 -21.68 -18.45 1.66
N ALA A 92 -20.97 -17.36 1.34
CA ALA A 92 -21.55 -16.21 0.68
C ALA A 92 -21.97 -16.56 -0.75
N LYS A 93 -23.25 -16.33 -1.07
CA LYS A 93 -23.77 -16.48 -2.44
C LYS A 93 -23.28 -15.37 -3.37
N ASP A 94 -23.09 -14.18 -2.81
CA ASP A 94 -22.57 -13.00 -3.50
C ASP A 94 -21.38 -12.47 -2.69
N ILE A 95 -20.18 -12.76 -3.19
CA ILE A 95 -18.92 -12.43 -2.52
C ILE A 95 -18.69 -10.92 -2.51
N GLU A 96 -19.02 -10.23 -3.60
CA GLU A 96 -18.82 -8.78 -3.70
C GLU A 96 -19.73 -8.04 -2.71
N LEU A 97 -20.99 -8.46 -2.62
CA LEU A 97 -21.93 -7.93 -1.65
C LEU A 97 -21.47 -8.23 -0.22
N PHE A 98 -21.02 -9.45 0.06
CA PHE A 98 -20.50 -9.83 1.38
C PHE A 98 -19.31 -8.95 1.79
N ILE A 99 -18.31 -8.78 0.93
CA ILE A 99 -17.15 -7.92 1.20
C ILE A 99 -17.64 -6.48 1.46
N SER A 100 -18.52 -5.96 0.60
CA SER A 100 -19.08 -4.61 0.75
C SER A 100 -19.84 -4.42 2.07
N GLN A 101 -20.54 -5.45 2.55
CA GLN A 101 -21.21 -5.44 3.86
C GLN A 101 -20.21 -5.40 5.02
N LYS A 102 -19.13 -6.19 4.98
CA LYS A 102 -18.09 -6.16 6.03
C LYS A 102 -17.41 -4.80 6.15
N TRP A 103 -17.17 -4.13 5.03
CA TRP A 103 -16.67 -2.76 5.03
C TRP A 103 -17.64 -1.75 5.67
N LYS A 104 -18.95 -1.88 5.41
CA LYS A 104 -20.00 -1.05 6.06
C LYS A 104 -20.12 -1.35 7.56
N GLU A 105 -20.10 -2.63 7.94
CA GLU A 105 -20.12 -3.05 9.34
C GLU A 105 -18.94 -2.45 10.12
N ALA A 106 -17.74 -2.45 9.52
CA ALA A 106 -16.55 -1.87 10.15
C ALA A 106 -16.68 -0.35 10.38
N GLU A 107 -17.27 0.38 9.44
CA GLU A 107 -17.59 1.80 9.63
C GLU A 107 -18.56 2.02 10.79
N ILE A 108 -19.69 1.31 10.79
CA ILE A 108 -20.72 1.43 11.84
C ILE A 108 -20.11 1.09 13.20
N ASN A 109 -19.37 -0.02 13.30
CA ASN A 109 -18.73 -0.46 14.53
C ASN A 109 -17.74 0.59 15.06
N CYS A 110 -16.93 1.19 14.18
CA CYS A 110 -16.00 2.24 14.56
C CYS A 110 -16.74 3.50 15.07
N GLN A 111 -17.79 3.92 14.37
CA GLN A 111 -18.63 5.05 14.78
C GLN A 111 -19.30 4.80 16.14
N LEU A 112 -19.82 3.60 16.39
CA LEU A 112 -20.41 3.20 17.67
C LEU A 112 -19.38 3.16 18.81
N GLN A 113 -18.14 2.77 18.54
CA GLN A 113 -17.07 2.79 19.55
C GLN A 113 -16.68 4.23 19.90
N LEU A 114 -16.55 5.10 18.89
CA LEU A 114 -16.26 6.52 19.10
C LEU A 114 -17.43 7.25 19.79
N SER A 115 -18.68 6.87 19.51
CA SER A 115 -19.86 7.53 20.08
C SER A 115 -19.95 7.36 21.60
N LYS A 116 -19.50 6.22 22.14
CA LYS A 116 -19.46 5.90 23.58
C LYS A 116 -18.49 6.79 24.37
N LEU A 117 -17.55 7.47 23.71
CA LEU A 117 -16.63 8.38 24.36
C LEU A 117 -17.24 9.79 24.50
N LYS A 118 -17.05 10.43 25.67
CA LYS A 118 -17.46 11.83 25.89
C LYS A 118 -16.70 12.76 24.93
N SER A 119 -17.27 13.89 24.52
CA SER A 119 -16.62 14.78 23.53
C SER A 119 -15.22 15.25 23.94
N LYS A 120 -15.02 15.54 25.24
CA LYS A 120 -13.68 15.86 25.80
C LYS A 120 -12.71 14.69 25.77
N GLN A 121 -13.19 13.45 25.88
CA GLN A 121 -12.35 12.24 25.79
C GLN A 121 -11.93 11.94 24.35
N ARG A 122 -12.79 12.23 23.37
CA ARG A 122 -12.46 12.10 21.94
C ARG A 122 -11.33 13.03 21.50
N LYS A 123 -11.18 14.18 22.17
CA LYS A 123 -10.09 15.13 21.90
C LYS A 123 -8.76 14.74 22.55
N ASN A 124 -8.76 13.81 23.51
CA ASN A 124 -7.53 13.36 24.17
C ASN A 124 -7.15 11.98 23.65
N PHE A 125 -6.08 11.97 22.84
CA PHE A 125 -5.57 10.81 22.15
C PHE A 125 -5.16 9.65 23.07
N ASN A 126 -4.68 9.94 24.28
CA ASN A 126 -4.33 8.92 25.28
C ASN A 126 -5.54 8.13 25.79
N ASN A 127 -6.77 8.61 25.53
CA ASN A 127 -7.99 7.85 25.83
C ASN A 127 -8.44 6.98 24.64
N LEU A 128 -8.03 7.31 23.42
CA LEU A 128 -8.41 6.58 22.19
C LEU A 128 -7.50 5.39 21.91
N ILE A 129 -6.29 5.43 22.44
CA ILE A 129 -5.24 4.45 22.16
C ILE A 129 -5.62 3.00 22.51
N HIS A 130 -6.58 2.75 23.40
CA HIS A 130 -7.09 1.40 23.70
C HIS A 130 -8.05 0.87 22.63
N LEU A 131 -8.61 1.74 21.79
CA LEU A 131 -9.47 1.38 20.67
C LEU A 131 -8.68 1.10 19.39
N ILE A 132 -7.46 1.63 19.29
CA ILE A 132 -6.58 1.44 18.14
C ILE A 132 -6.13 -0.03 18.11
N PRO A 133 -6.38 -0.75 17.00
CA PRO A 133 -5.98 -2.14 16.87
C PRO A 133 -4.45 -2.27 16.87
N LYS A 134 -3.95 -3.41 17.36
CA LYS A 134 -2.56 -3.81 17.12
C LYS A 134 -2.40 -4.08 15.62
N ILE A 135 -1.30 -3.61 15.06
CA ILE A 135 -0.96 -3.81 13.65
C ILE A 135 0.41 -4.48 13.54
N ASN A 136 0.61 -5.28 12.50
CA ASN A 136 1.91 -5.85 12.16
C ASN A 136 2.70 -4.92 11.21
N GLU A 137 3.91 -5.32 10.82
CA GLU A 137 4.78 -4.54 9.93
C GLU A 137 4.16 -4.31 8.54
N ASN A 138 3.47 -5.30 7.99
CA ASN A 138 2.82 -5.18 6.67
C ASN A 138 1.66 -4.17 6.73
N GLU A 139 0.83 -4.25 7.75
CA GLU A 139 -0.28 -3.32 7.98
C GLU A 139 0.20 -1.90 8.26
N TYR A 140 1.30 -1.76 9.01
CA TYR A 140 1.98 -0.48 9.22
C TYR A 140 2.45 0.16 7.91
N MET A 141 3.07 -0.63 7.02
CA MET A 141 3.49 -0.14 5.71
C MET A 141 2.30 0.24 4.83
N GLU A 142 1.24 -0.57 4.82
CA GLU A 142 0.01 -0.30 4.06
C GLU A 142 -0.69 0.97 4.56
N ILE A 143 -0.77 1.18 5.88
CA ILE A 143 -1.34 2.41 6.48
C ILE A 143 -0.57 3.66 6.03
N LYS A 144 0.77 3.62 6.02
CA LYS A 144 1.59 4.75 5.55
C LYS A 144 1.37 5.03 4.07
N TYR A 145 1.28 3.98 3.26
CA TYR A 145 0.96 4.11 1.84
C TYR A 145 -0.42 4.76 1.64
N ILE A 146 -1.45 4.28 2.35
CA ILE A 146 -2.80 4.84 2.29
C ILE A 146 -2.80 6.32 2.69
N ILE A 147 -2.15 6.69 3.80
CA ILE A 147 -2.02 8.10 4.22
C ILE A 147 -1.37 8.95 3.13
N GLY A 148 -0.36 8.44 2.44
CA GLY A 148 0.25 9.11 1.29
C GLY A 148 -0.76 9.43 0.19
N ILE A 149 -1.60 8.46 -0.18
CA ILE A 149 -2.66 8.67 -1.19
C ILE A 149 -3.73 9.64 -0.69
N LEU A 150 -4.21 9.50 0.55
CA LEU A 150 -5.19 10.42 1.15
C LEU A 150 -4.66 11.85 1.19
N PHE A 151 -3.37 12.03 1.49
CA PHE A 151 -2.71 13.33 1.44
C PHE A 151 -2.66 13.89 0.01
N GLN A 152 -2.37 13.08 -1.01
CA GLN A 152 -2.43 13.55 -2.41
C GLN A 152 -3.85 13.98 -2.81
N MET A 153 -4.89 13.26 -2.37
CA MET A 153 -6.28 13.64 -2.59
C MET A 153 -6.60 14.98 -1.90
N TYR A 154 -6.22 15.13 -0.64
CA TYR A 154 -6.36 16.38 0.12
C TYR A 154 -5.66 17.56 -0.58
N LYS A 155 -4.42 17.34 -1.05
CA LYS A 155 -3.62 18.35 -1.74
C LYS A 155 -4.26 18.80 -3.05
N ARG A 156 -4.75 17.87 -3.87
CA ARG A 156 -5.50 18.20 -5.10
C ARG A 156 -6.70 19.08 -4.76
N ASP A 157 -7.50 18.66 -3.79
CA ASP A 157 -8.77 19.30 -3.48
C ASP A 157 -8.60 20.72 -2.88
N ASN A 158 -7.50 20.98 -2.15
CA ASN A 158 -7.24 22.26 -1.49
C ASN A 158 -6.31 23.22 -2.26
N CYS A 159 -5.39 22.71 -3.08
CA CYS A 159 -4.41 23.55 -3.78
C CYS A 159 -4.68 23.74 -5.28
N GLU A 160 -5.29 22.76 -5.95
CA GLU A 160 -5.42 22.78 -7.41
C GLU A 160 -6.79 23.28 -7.86
N ASN A 161 -7.86 22.94 -7.13
CA ASN A 161 -9.21 23.47 -7.40
C ASN A 161 -9.33 24.98 -7.16
N ASN A 162 -8.47 25.57 -6.32
CA ASN A 162 -8.46 27.01 -6.03
C ASN A 162 -7.65 27.85 -7.05
N LYS A 163 -6.95 27.23 -8.01
CA LYS A 163 -6.10 27.91 -9.02
C LYS A 163 -6.70 27.96 -10.42
N LEU A 164 -8.04 27.90 -10.54
CA LEU A 164 -8.75 27.91 -11.83
C LEU A 164 -8.65 29.24 -12.62
N SER A 165 -7.74 30.14 -12.27
CA SER A 165 -7.65 31.49 -12.86
C SER A 165 -6.38 31.80 -13.67
N SER A 166 -5.43 30.87 -13.87
CA SER A 166 -4.38 31.09 -14.87
C SER A 166 -3.60 29.81 -15.26
N SER A 167 -3.61 29.48 -16.56
CA SER A 167 -2.83 28.43 -17.26
C SER A 167 -3.32 26.98 -17.14
N SER A 168 -3.74 26.44 -18.29
CA SER A 168 -4.38 25.15 -18.57
C SER A 168 -3.51 23.89 -18.40
N SER A 169 -2.44 23.93 -17.61
CA SER A 169 -1.56 22.78 -17.40
C SER A 169 -1.97 21.99 -16.15
N VAL A 170 -2.62 20.84 -16.35
CA VAL A 170 -2.86 19.85 -15.27
C VAL A 170 -1.51 19.46 -14.68
N SER A 171 -1.36 19.54 -13.34
CA SER A 171 -0.12 19.13 -12.70
C SER A 171 0.12 17.64 -12.90
N LEU A 172 1.38 17.22 -12.99
CA LEU A 172 1.72 15.79 -13.10
C LEU A 172 1.15 14.97 -11.93
N SER A 173 1.07 15.55 -10.72
CA SER A 173 0.44 14.89 -9.56
C SER A 173 -1.05 14.70 -9.74
N SER A 174 -1.77 15.69 -10.29
CA SER A 174 -3.18 15.56 -10.60
C SER A 174 -3.43 14.48 -11.65
N LEU A 175 -2.59 14.45 -12.69
CA LEU A 175 -2.69 13.44 -13.74
C LEU A 175 -2.49 12.03 -13.18
N GLU A 176 -1.43 11.80 -12.39
CA GLU A 176 -1.19 10.50 -11.75
C GLU A 176 -2.34 10.09 -10.83
N LEU A 177 -2.96 11.03 -10.10
CA LEU A 177 -4.11 10.73 -9.25
C LEU A 177 -5.38 10.40 -10.06
N GLN A 178 -5.56 11.01 -11.24
CA GLN A 178 -6.63 10.65 -12.17
C GLN A 178 -6.39 9.25 -12.76
N ILE A 179 -5.17 8.96 -13.19
CA ILE A 179 -4.78 7.64 -13.71
C ILE A 179 -4.95 6.57 -12.61
N PHE A 180 -4.59 6.89 -11.36
CA PHE A 180 -4.82 6.02 -10.21
C PHE A 180 -6.29 5.62 -10.06
N GLN A 181 -7.24 6.50 -10.40
CA GLN A 181 -8.66 6.16 -10.34
C GLN A 181 -9.05 5.07 -11.34
N LEU A 182 -8.33 4.97 -12.46
CA LEU A 182 -8.57 4.03 -13.56
C LEU A 182 -7.87 2.67 -13.38
N LEU A 183 -6.98 2.54 -12.39
CA LEU A 183 -6.26 1.28 -12.16
C LEU A 183 -7.21 0.13 -11.81
N GLN A 184 -6.84 -1.06 -12.28
CA GLN A 184 -7.59 -2.29 -12.04
C GLN A 184 -7.67 -2.59 -10.53
N LEU A 185 -8.86 -2.98 -10.08
CA LEU A 185 -9.16 -3.44 -8.73
C LEU A 185 -9.27 -4.96 -8.75
N ASN A 186 -8.38 -5.65 -8.02
CA ASN A 186 -8.38 -7.11 -7.88
C ASN A 186 -8.50 -7.54 -6.42
N ASP A 187 -9.24 -6.76 -5.61
CA ASP A 187 -9.40 -7.01 -4.18
C ASP A 187 -10.26 -8.25 -3.93
N ILE A 188 -11.27 -8.52 -4.77
CA ILE A 188 -12.15 -9.69 -4.64
C ILE A 188 -11.33 -10.96 -4.82
N GLU A 189 -10.58 -11.10 -5.92
CA GLU A 189 -9.77 -12.26 -6.21
C GLU A 189 -8.71 -12.49 -5.12
N LYS A 190 -8.12 -11.40 -4.61
CA LYS A 190 -7.15 -11.46 -3.50
C LYS A 190 -7.80 -11.95 -2.21
N ILE A 191 -8.98 -11.45 -1.85
CA ILE A 191 -9.70 -11.87 -0.64
C ILE A 191 -10.18 -13.32 -0.77
N CYS A 192 -10.65 -13.74 -1.95
CA CYS A 192 -11.01 -15.14 -2.18
C CYS A 192 -9.82 -16.08 -1.98
N LYS A 193 -8.63 -15.68 -2.44
CA LYS A 193 -7.40 -16.46 -2.26
C LYS A 193 -6.86 -16.41 -0.83
N TYR A 194 -7.02 -15.28 -0.15
CA TYR A 194 -6.51 -15.04 1.20
C TYR A 194 -7.60 -14.42 2.11
N PRO A 195 -8.54 -15.23 2.61
CA PRO A 195 -9.73 -14.72 3.32
C PRO A 195 -9.43 -13.88 4.57
N TYR A 196 -8.34 -14.18 5.29
CA TYR A 196 -7.91 -13.42 6.48
C TYR A 196 -7.70 -11.93 6.20
N LEU A 197 -7.41 -11.55 4.94
CA LEU A 197 -7.19 -10.16 4.55
C LEU A 197 -8.42 -9.29 4.81
N ILE A 198 -9.64 -9.84 4.78
CA ILE A 198 -10.84 -9.05 5.08
C ILE A 198 -10.77 -8.49 6.51
N HIS A 199 -10.32 -9.29 7.48
CA HIS A 199 -10.15 -8.87 8.86
C HIS A 199 -9.04 -7.82 8.99
N SER A 200 -7.89 -8.06 8.36
CA SER A 200 -6.78 -7.11 8.35
C SER A 200 -7.20 -5.76 7.76
N TYR A 201 -7.92 -5.75 6.64
CA TYR A 201 -8.34 -4.52 5.96
C TYR A 201 -9.39 -3.75 6.76
N THR A 202 -10.43 -4.44 7.28
CA THR A 202 -11.55 -3.76 7.93
C THR A 202 -11.30 -3.47 9.41
N ASN A 203 -10.78 -4.45 10.16
CA ASN A 203 -10.72 -4.39 11.62
C ASN A 203 -9.37 -3.88 12.14
N LYS A 204 -8.32 -3.96 11.32
CA LYS A 204 -6.99 -3.43 11.63
C LYS A 204 -6.73 -2.12 10.89
N ILE A 205 -6.53 -2.14 9.58
CA ILE A 205 -6.12 -0.98 8.79
C ILE A 205 -7.17 0.14 8.79
N TYR A 206 -8.40 -0.14 8.35
CA TYR A 206 -9.45 0.89 8.28
C TYR A 206 -9.76 1.49 9.66
N LYS A 207 -9.89 0.63 10.68
CA LYS A 207 -10.14 1.06 12.06
C LYS A 207 -9.00 1.91 12.60
N PHE A 208 -7.75 1.53 12.35
CA PHE A 208 -6.58 2.33 12.73
C PHE A 208 -6.69 3.72 12.10
N LEU A 209 -6.82 3.78 10.78
CA LEU A 209 -6.93 5.04 10.03
C LEU A 209 -8.07 5.91 10.58
N LYS A 210 -9.25 5.34 10.79
CA LYS A 210 -10.43 6.09 11.24
C LYS A 210 -10.25 6.71 12.62
N ILE A 211 -9.57 6.00 13.53
CA ILE A 211 -9.39 6.47 14.92
C ILE A 211 -8.18 7.41 15.05
N SER A 212 -7.10 7.14 14.31
CA SER A 212 -5.81 7.80 14.56
C SER A 212 -5.50 8.97 13.63
N THR A 213 -6.09 9.02 12.44
CA THR A 213 -5.69 10.01 11.44
C THR A 213 -6.22 11.41 11.77
N LEU A 214 -5.43 12.43 11.44
CA LEU A 214 -5.73 13.85 11.65
C LEU A 214 -7.07 14.27 11.02
N GLU A 215 -7.75 15.21 11.67
CA GLU A 215 -9.11 15.66 11.33
C GLU A 215 -9.25 16.10 9.86
N LYS A 216 -8.24 16.77 9.31
CA LYS A 216 -8.22 17.23 7.91
C LYS A 216 -8.30 16.09 6.88
N LEU A 217 -7.83 14.88 7.22
CA LEU A 217 -7.88 13.71 6.33
C LEU A 217 -9.10 12.82 6.58
N GLN A 218 -9.82 13.00 7.69
CA GLN A 218 -11.01 12.18 8.03
C GLN A 218 -12.10 12.13 6.95
N PRO A 219 -12.37 13.20 6.17
CA PRO A 219 -13.34 13.15 5.07
C PRO A 219 -13.00 12.13 3.96
N TYR A 220 -11.72 11.76 3.83
CA TYR A 220 -11.25 10.80 2.82
C TYR A 220 -11.23 9.36 3.36
N ILE A 221 -11.43 9.17 4.67
CA ILE A 221 -11.44 7.85 5.32
C ILE A 221 -12.87 7.31 5.32
N ILE A 222 -13.27 6.83 4.14
CA ILE A 222 -14.56 6.21 3.85
C ILE A 222 -14.28 4.79 3.35
N PRO A 223 -15.09 3.77 3.71
CA PRO A 223 -14.82 2.38 3.36
C PRO A 223 -14.53 2.14 1.86
N SER A 224 -15.30 2.77 0.97
CA SER A 224 -15.10 2.65 -0.48
C SER A 224 -13.75 3.21 -0.95
N ILE A 225 -13.30 4.33 -0.40
CA ILE A 225 -12.02 4.94 -0.75
C ILE A 225 -10.87 4.05 -0.25
N ILE A 226 -10.91 3.64 1.02
CA ILE A 226 -9.83 2.83 1.61
C ILE A 226 -9.75 1.46 0.92
N ARG A 227 -10.89 0.82 0.66
CA ARG A 227 -10.95 -0.43 -0.12
C ARG A 227 -10.36 -0.24 -1.52
N SER A 228 -10.70 0.85 -2.21
CA SER A 228 -10.16 1.14 -3.55
C SER A 228 -8.64 1.33 -3.53
N ILE A 229 -8.11 2.03 -2.52
CA ILE A 229 -6.66 2.27 -2.39
C ILE A 229 -5.89 0.96 -2.19
N ILE A 230 -6.36 0.13 -1.26
CA ILE A 230 -5.76 -1.18 -0.99
C ILE A 230 -5.87 -2.07 -2.24
N GLY A 231 -7.07 -2.17 -2.80
CA GLY A 231 -7.35 -3.01 -3.97
C GLY A 231 -6.47 -2.70 -5.18
N LYS A 232 -6.19 -1.41 -5.41
CA LYS A 232 -5.29 -0.96 -6.49
C LYS A 232 -3.83 -1.25 -6.19
N SER A 233 -3.39 -1.16 -4.94
CA SER A 233 -1.99 -1.46 -4.58
C SER A 233 -1.60 -2.90 -4.94
N LEU A 234 -2.50 -3.85 -4.70
CA LEU A 234 -2.23 -5.29 -4.75
C LEU A 234 -1.70 -5.81 -6.08
N THR A 235 -2.18 -5.27 -7.20
CA THR A 235 -1.83 -5.76 -8.55
C THR A 235 -1.38 -4.65 -9.49
N ASN A 236 -0.96 -3.52 -8.95
CA ASN A 236 -0.41 -2.42 -9.76
C ASN A 236 0.95 -1.93 -9.21
N ALA A 237 1.34 -2.31 -7.99
CA ALA A 237 2.57 -1.84 -7.38
C ALA A 237 3.83 -2.53 -7.93
N PHE A 238 4.92 -1.78 -7.96
CA PHE A 238 6.23 -2.25 -8.39
C PHE A 238 7.10 -2.53 -7.17
N GLY A 239 7.67 -3.75 -7.10
CA GLY A 239 8.70 -4.07 -6.12
C GLY A 239 9.98 -3.25 -6.37
N ILE A 240 10.49 -2.64 -5.32
CA ILE A 240 11.73 -1.87 -5.29
C ILE A 240 12.79 -2.74 -4.62
N TRP A 241 13.83 -3.05 -5.39
CA TRP A 241 14.94 -3.91 -4.96
C TRP A 241 16.25 -3.13 -5.01
N SER A 242 17.28 -3.56 -4.28
CA SER A 242 18.64 -3.06 -4.45
C SER A 242 19.13 -3.28 -5.88
N ILE A 243 20.19 -2.56 -6.26
CA ILE A 243 20.89 -2.86 -7.52
C ILE A 243 21.58 -4.22 -7.34
N ASP A 244 21.75 -4.98 -8.42
CA ASP A 244 22.45 -6.26 -8.40
C ASP A 244 23.80 -6.10 -7.67
N GLU A 245 23.95 -6.77 -6.53
CA GLU A 245 25.25 -6.89 -5.86
C GLU A 245 26.10 -7.96 -6.56
N PRO A 246 27.45 -7.87 -6.51
CA PRO A 246 28.34 -8.80 -7.21
C PRO A 246 28.16 -10.27 -6.82
N ASP A 247 27.60 -10.54 -5.64
CA ASP A 247 27.29 -11.88 -5.11
C ASP A 247 25.91 -12.41 -5.57
N GLY A 248 25.16 -11.63 -6.34
CA GLY A 248 23.82 -11.97 -6.82
C GLY A 248 22.70 -11.70 -5.82
N ASN A 249 22.99 -11.15 -4.64
CA ASN A 249 21.97 -10.83 -3.65
C ASN A 249 21.22 -9.55 -4.01
N LYS A 250 19.91 -9.56 -3.76
CA LYS A 250 19.02 -8.42 -3.89
C LYS A 250 18.28 -8.18 -2.59
N GLU A 251 18.42 -6.99 -2.05
CA GLU A 251 17.65 -6.56 -0.90
C GLU A 251 16.31 -5.98 -1.37
N PHE A 252 15.22 -6.39 -0.74
CA PHE A 252 13.90 -5.83 -1.01
C PHE A 252 13.66 -4.58 -0.15
N PHE A 253 13.45 -3.42 -0.79
CA PHE A 253 13.21 -2.15 -0.09
C PHE A 253 11.72 -1.83 0.12
N GLY A 254 10.81 -2.53 -0.57
CA GLY A 254 9.37 -2.28 -0.47
C GLY A 254 8.70 -2.11 -1.82
N TYR A 255 7.49 -1.57 -1.81
CA TYR A 255 6.68 -1.37 -3.01
C TYR A 255 6.49 0.12 -3.31
N SER A 256 6.30 0.44 -4.58
CA SER A 256 5.90 1.77 -5.02
C SER A 256 4.90 1.68 -6.16
N LEU A 257 3.84 2.47 -6.08
CA LEU A 257 2.83 2.54 -7.13
C LEU A 257 3.13 3.73 -8.05
N TYR A 258 3.24 3.44 -9.35
CA TYR A 258 3.41 4.43 -10.40
C TYR A 258 2.22 4.30 -11.36
N PRO A 259 1.10 4.99 -11.11
CA PRO A 259 -0.16 4.75 -11.82
C PRO A 259 -0.02 4.71 -13.34
N SER A 260 0.68 5.68 -13.94
CA SER A 260 0.94 5.68 -15.39
C SER A 260 1.72 4.46 -15.90
N ALA A 261 2.69 3.98 -15.13
CA ALA A 261 3.48 2.81 -15.51
C ALA A 261 2.76 1.48 -15.28
N SER A 262 1.79 1.44 -14.36
CA SER A 262 1.00 0.24 -14.06
C SER A 262 0.07 -0.19 -15.22
N PHE A 263 -0.09 0.64 -16.25
CA PHE A 263 -0.83 0.29 -17.48
C PHE A 263 -0.05 -0.61 -18.44
N PHE A 264 1.25 -0.81 -18.25
CA PHE A 264 1.99 -1.76 -19.07
C PHE A 264 1.59 -3.18 -18.72
N ASN A 265 0.95 -3.87 -19.67
CA ASN A 265 0.60 -5.28 -19.51
C ASN A 265 1.82 -6.20 -19.50
N HIS A 266 1.59 -7.44 -19.08
CA HIS A 266 2.60 -8.47 -19.06
C HIS A 266 2.84 -9.11 -20.43
N SER A 267 4.11 -9.39 -20.76
CA SER A 267 4.47 -10.39 -21.77
C SER A 267 5.71 -11.16 -21.33
N CYS A 268 5.75 -12.46 -21.62
CA CYS A 268 6.95 -13.29 -21.41
C CYS A 268 8.03 -13.07 -22.50
N ASN A 269 7.71 -12.27 -23.52
CA ASN A 269 8.63 -11.72 -24.51
C ASN A 269 8.37 -10.19 -24.66
N PRO A 270 8.69 -9.40 -23.61
CA PRO A 270 8.32 -7.99 -23.55
C PRO A 270 9.06 -7.15 -24.59
N ASN A 271 8.45 -6.04 -25.02
CA ASN A 271 9.09 -5.03 -25.87
C ASN A 271 9.62 -3.82 -25.08
N LEU A 272 9.39 -3.78 -23.76
CA LEU A 272 10.01 -2.84 -22.84
C LEU A 272 10.92 -3.55 -21.83
N ILE A 273 12.05 -2.91 -21.53
CA ILE A 273 12.91 -3.24 -20.39
C ILE A 273 12.79 -2.16 -19.31
N LYS A 274 12.81 -2.60 -18.06
CA LYS A 274 12.75 -1.77 -16.86
C LYS A 274 14.16 -1.52 -16.35
N ILE A 275 14.59 -0.25 -16.32
CA ILE A 275 15.92 0.18 -15.89
C ILE A 275 15.77 1.06 -14.65
N LYS A 276 16.42 0.68 -13.54
CA LYS A 276 16.45 1.49 -12.32
C LYS A 276 17.60 2.49 -12.39
N LYS A 277 17.33 3.79 -12.18
CA LYS A 277 18.34 4.85 -12.06
C LYS A 277 18.08 5.69 -10.81
N GLY A 278 18.76 5.35 -9.71
CA GLY A 278 18.49 5.96 -8.41
C GLY A 278 17.05 5.66 -7.95
N ALA A 279 16.30 6.70 -7.64
CA ALA A 279 14.87 6.63 -7.26
C ALA A 279 13.90 6.65 -8.45
N LYS A 280 14.40 6.52 -9.69
CA LYS A 280 13.58 6.52 -10.91
C LYS A 280 13.56 5.15 -11.56
N ILE A 281 12.42 4.82 -12.15
CA ILE A 281 12.26 3.70 -13.08
C ILE A 281 12.16 4.26 -14.49
N ILE A 282 12.95 3.73 -15.41
CA ILE A 282 12.96 4.10 -16.82
C ILE A 282 12.54 2.89 -17.63
N PHE A 283 11.53 3.05 -18.47
CA PHE A 283 11.10 2.04 -19.43
C PHE A 283 11.69 2.37 -20.80
N LYS A 284 12.40 1.41 -21.41
CA LYS A 284 13.05 1.58 -22.71
C LYS A 284 12.65 0.43 -23.64
N LEU A 285 12.45 0.74 -24.92
CA LEU A 285 12.25 -0.29 -25.94
C LEU A 285 13.44 -1.25 -25.98
N SER A 286 13.16 -2.54 -25.93
CA SER A 286 14.14 -3.62 -26.09
C SER A 286 14.20 -4.17 -27.52
N LYS A 287 13.17 -3.91 -28.31
CA LYS A 287 13.06 -4.30 -29.72
C LYS A 287 12.27 -3.24 -30.50
N ASN A 288 12.40 -3.29 -31.83
CA ASN A 288 11.57 -2.47 -32.72
C ASN A 288 10.10 -2.86 -32.56
N ILE A 289 9.22 -1.87 -32.59
CA ILE A 289 7.77 -2.06 -32.48
C ILE A 289 7.06 -1.43 -33.67
N LYS A 290 5.88 -1.94 -34.01
CA LYS A 290 5.00 -1.34 -35.01
C LYS A 290 4.15 -0.22 -34.39
N LYS A 291 3.63 0.68 -35.24
CA LYS A 291 2.62 1.65 -34.80
C LYS A 291 1.42 0.90 -34.23
N ASN A 292 0.92 1.33 -33.07
CA ASN A 292 -0.19 0.73 -32.33
C ASN A 292 0.11 -0.67 -31.75
N GLU A 293 1.36 -1.14 -31.76
CA GLU A 293 1.74 -2.32 -31.00
C GLU A 293 1.70 -2.01 -29.49
N GLU A 294 1.11 -2.91 -28.71
CA GLU A 294 1.00 -2.77 -27.27
C GLU A 294 2.38 -2.79 -26.61
N LEU A 295 2.59 -1.93 -25.63
CA LEU A 295 3.81 -1.89 -24.84
C LEU A 295 3.67 -2.81 -23.63
N CYS A 296 4.53 -3.83 -23.56
CA CYS A 296 4.48 -4.83 -22.49
C CYS A 296 5.80 -4.92 -21.75
N ILE A 297 5.70 -5.15 -20.43
CA ILE A 297 6.82 -5.41 -19.52
C ILE A 297 6.79 -6.86 -19.03
N ASN A 298 7.86 -7.28 -18.35
CA ASN A 298 7.86 -8.51 -17.57
C ASN A 298 7.47 -8.21 -16.10
N TYR A 299 6.61 -9.04 -15.50
CA TYR A 299 6.06 -8.82 -14.15
C TYR A 299 6.91 -9.45 -13.03
N GLY A 300 8.05 -10.06 -13.37
CA GLY A 300 9.02 -10.60 -12.42
C GLY A 300 9.29 -12.09 -12.53
N ASN A 301 8.64 -12.82 -13.45
CA ASN A 301 9.00 -14.20 -13.74
C ASN A 301 10.34 -14.26 -14.49
N SER A 302 11.15 -15.28 -14.23
CA SER A 302 12.41 -15.43 -14.95
C SER A 302 12.12 -15.73 -16.42
N ILE A 303 12.81 -15.00 -17.31
CA ILE A 303 12.63 -15.13 -18.75
C ILE A 303 13.04 -16.54 -19.22
N ASN A 304 13.90 -17.23 -18.48
CA ASN A 304 14.41 -18.54 -18.86
C ASN A 304 13.56 -19.69 -18.30
N ASP A 305 12.52 -19.40 -17.51
CA ASP A 305 11.70 -20.43 -16.91
C ASP A 305 10.74 -21.08 -17.93
N ASP A 306 10.42 -22.34 -17.70
CA ASP A 306 9.46 -23.10 -18.49
C ASP A 306 8.05 -22.51 -18.40
N LEU A 307 7.23 -22.75 -19.42
CA LEU A 307 5.84 -22.30 -19.51
C LEU A 307 5.04 -22.49 -18.21
N GLU A 308 5.10 -23.68 -17.60
CA GLU A 308 4.28 -24.01 -16.42
C GLU A 308 4.68 -23.19 -15.20
N ILE A 309 5.98 -22.96 -15.01
CA ILE A 309 6.51 -22.13 -13.92
C ILE A 309 6.06 -20.68 -14.15
N ARG A 310 6.27 -20.16 -15.37
CA ARG A 310 5.86 -18.80 -15.73
C ARG A 310 4.36 -18.56 -15.54
N GLN A 311 3.51 -19.51 -15.93
CA GLN A 311 2.06 -19.40 -15.72
C GLN A 311 1.71 -19.43 -14.23
N LYS A 312 2.32 -20.34 -13.47
CA LYS A 312 2.09 -20.46 -12.02
C LYS A 312 2.45 -19.17 -11.30
N ASP A 313 3.59 -18.57 -11.59
CA ASP A 313 4.04 -17.32 -10.96
C ASP A 313 3.09 -16.15 -11.29
N LEU A 314 2.57 -16.12 -12.52
CA LEU A 314 1.62 -15.09 -12.95
C LEU A 314 0.23 -15.22 -12.34
N LYS A 315 -0.11 -16.37 -11.73
CA LYS A 315 -1.40 -16.54 -11.02
C LYS A 315 -1.58 -15.60 -9.83
N GLU A 316 -0.50 -15.02 -9.29
CA GLU A 316 -0.61 -13.95 -8.27
C GLU A 316 -1.23 -12.66 -8.81
N TRP A 317 -1.27 -12.49 -10.13
CA TRP A 317 -1.86 -11.35 -10.83
C TRP A 317 -3.27 -11.66 -11.38
N PHE A 318 -3.81 -12.85 -11.09
CA PHE A 318 -5.17 -13.27 -11.44
C PHE A 318 -5.48 -13.31 -12.95
N PHE A 319 -4.48 -13.62 -13.79
CA PHE A 319 -4.67 -13.86 -15.22
C PHE A 319 -3.90 -15.09 -15.71
N ASP A 320 -4.21 -15.53 -16.92
CA ASP A 320 -3.45 -16.52 -17.69
C ASP A 320 -2.71 -15.81 -18.82
N CYS A 321 -1.39 -16.02 -18.93
CA CYS A 321 -0.60 -15.36 -19.96
C CYS A 321 -0.82 -16.01 -21.32
N LEU A 322 -1.36 -15.24 -22.26
CA LEU A 322 -1.60 -15.65 -23.64
C LEU A 322 -0.70 -14.89 -24.63
N CYS A 323 0.47 -14.43 -24.18
CA CYS A 323 1.43 -13.82 -25.09
C CYS A 323 1.93 -14.82 -26.15
N GLU A 324 2.46 -14.31 -27.26
CA GLU A 324 2.98 -15.09 -28.40
C GLU A 324 3.81 -16.30 -27.96
N ARG A 325 4.83 -16.08 -27.13
CA ARG A 325 5.69 -17.14 -26.59
C ARG A 325 4.90 -18.21 -25.81
N CYS A 326 3.95 -17.80 -24.97
CA CYS A 326 3.15 -18.75 -24.20
C CYS A 326 2.27 -19.61 -25.10
N VAL A 327 1.64 -19.01 -26.11
CA VAL A 327 0.77 -19.71 -27.06
C VAL A 327 1.57 -20.72 -27.90
N GLU A 328 2.73 -20.31 -28.40
CA GLU A 328 3.63 -21.19 -29.16
C GLU A 328 4.08 -22.40 -28.32
N GLU A 329 4.56 -22.17 -27.10
CA GLU A 329 4.99 -23.25 -26.21
C GLU A 329 3.83 -24.18 -25.80
N MET A 330 2.60 -23.65 -25.61
CA MET A 330 1.40 -24.48 -25.38
C MET A 330 1.08 -25.38 -26.57
N ASN A 331 1.11 -24.83 -27.79
CA ASN A 331 0.83 -25.59 -29.01
C ASN A 331 1.85 -26.71 -29.23
N LEU A 332 3.13 -26.44 -29.00
CA LEU A 332 4.19 -27.45 -29.07
C LEU A 332 3.96 -28.59 -28.07
N LYS A 333 3.61 -28.27 -26.81
CA LYS A 333 3.29 -29.28 -25.80
C LYS A 333 2.06 -30.11 -26.17
N ASN A 334 1.03 -29.50 -26.76
CA ASN A 334 -0.18 -30.20 -27.17
C ASN A 334 0.06 -31.12 -28.38
N ALA A 335 0.96 -30.74 -29.29
CA ALA A 335 1.34 -31.58 -30.43
C ALA A 335 2.22 -32.80 -30.04
N GLN A 336 2.78 -32.79 -28.82
CA GLN A 336 3.61 -33.88 -28.28
C GLN A 336 2.84 -34.85 -27.37
N LYS A 337 1.56 -34.55 -27.07
CA LYS A 337 0.63 -35.43 -26.37
C LYS A 337 -0.24 -36.18 -27.39
#